data_AF-A0A3A5L715-F1
#
_entry.id   AF-A0A3A5L715-F1
#
_cell.length_a   1.000
_cell.length_b   1.000
_cell.length_c   1.000
_cell.angle_alpha   90.00
_cell.angle_beta   90.00
_cell.angle_gamma   90.00
#
_symmetry.space_group_name_H-M   'P 1'
#
loop_
_entity.id
_entity.type
_entity.pdbx_description
1 polymer ?
#
loop_
_entity_poly.entity_id
_entity_poly.type
_entity_poly.pdbx_seq_one_letter_code
_entity_poly.pdbx_strand_id
1 'polypeptide(L)'
;MTDKSTDKKIVIEGITDQGKPFRPSDWAERMSGAMASFKNSRIQYSPLLQPSVNTDGYKCVLLDPKLKDTSPQIYHAILEFARENNLKICNEEETDR
;
A
#
# COMPACT_ATOMS: atom_id res chain seq x y z
N MET A 1 24.11 0.86 -19.64
CA MET A 1 23.74 1.54 -18.38
C MET A 1 22.26 1.32 -18.15
N THR A 2 21.86 0.63 -17.09
CA THR A 2 20.46 0.58 -16.65
C THR A 2 20.47 0.94 -15.18
N ASP A 3 20.26 2.22 -14.91
CA ASP A 3 19.93 2.71 -13.58
C ASP A 3 18.65 1.99 -13.16
N LYS A 4 18.80 0.91 -12.37
CA LYS A 4 17.69 0.38 -11.58
C LYS A 4 17.47 1.43 -10.51
N SER A 5 16.74 2.49 -10.85
CA SER A 5 16.10 3.33 -9.84
C SER A 5 15.34 2.33 -8.97
N THR A 6 15.83 2.15 -7.75
CA THR A 6 15.17 1.37 -6.71
C THR A 6 13.92 2.16 -6.38
N ASP A 7 12.87 1.93 -7.15
CA ASP A 7 11.61 2.64 -7.04
C ASP A 7 10.99 2.18 -5.73
N LYS A 8 11.30 2.95 -4.67
CA LYS A 8 11.04 2.59 -3.27
C LYS A 8 9.53 2.45 -3.11
N LYS A 9 9.10 1.34 -2.53
CA LYS A 9 7.67 1.11 -2.34
C LYS A 9 7.12 2.17 -1.40
N ILE A 10 5.87 2.52 -1.63
CA ILE A 10 5.16 3.46 -0.77
C ILE A 10 4.37 2.62 0.22
N VAL A 11 4.59 2.84 1.50
CA VAL A 11 3.88 2.19 2.60
C VAL A 11 2.81 3.15 3.10
N ILE A 12 1.55 2.78 2.93
CA ILE A 12 0.42 3.51 3.50
C ILE A 12 0.04 2.81 4.79
N GLU A 13 0.36 3.43 5.92
CA GLU A 13 0.03 2.89 7.22
C GLU A 13 -1.44 3.19 7.55
N GLY A 14 -2.14 2.21 8.09
CA GLY A 14 -3.51 2.34 8.59
C GLY A 14 -3.56 3.05 9.92
N ILE A 15 -2.79 4.12 10.06
CA ILE A 15 -2.77 5.04 11.19
C ILE A 15 -2.88 6.44 10.61
N THR A 16 -3.65 7.30 11.26
CA THR A 16 -3.71 8.69 10.86
C THR A 16 -2.50 9.46 11.34
N ASP A 17 -2.25 10.64 10.78
CA ASP A 17 -1.22 11.57 11.28
C ASP A 17 -1.40 11.91 12.78
N GLN A 18 -2.62 11.78 13.30
CA GLN A 18 -2.98 11.97 14.70
C GLN A 18 -2.70 10.74 15.59
N GLY A 19 -2.04 9.70 15.05
CA GLY A 19 -1.72 8.47 15.78
C GLY A 19 -2.94 7.56 16.05
N LYS A 20 -4.05 7.74 15.32
CA LYS A 20 -5.26 6.92 15.51
C LYS A 20 -5.30 5.78 14.50
N PRO A 21 -5.57 4.52 14.92
CA PRO A 21 -5.71 3.42 13.99
C PRO A 21 -6.93 3.63 13.07
N PHE A 22 -6.70 3.46 11.78
CA PHE A 22 -7.73 3.51 10.77
C PHE A 22 -8.63 2.26 10.84
N ARG A 23 -9.92 2.48 10.65
CA ARG A 23 -10.95 1.44 10.66
C ARG A 23 -11.72 1.52 9.33
N PRO A 24 -12.18 0.39 8.79
CA PRO A 24 -12.15 -0.94 9.41
C PRO A 24 -10.77 -1.62 9.31
N SER A 25 -10.53 -2.62 10.15
CA SER A 25 -9.21 -3.29 10.25
C SER A 25 -8.86 -4.16 9.05
N ASP A 26 -9.79 -4.39 8.13
CA ASP A 26 -9.62 -5.12 6.87
C ASP A 26 -9.49 -4.18 5.67
N TRP A 27 -9.28 -2.87 5.89
CA TRP A 27 -9.16 -1.89 4.81
C TRP A 27 -8.01 -2.20 3.84
N ALA A 28 -6.88 -2.69 4.37
CA ALA A 28 -5.71 -3.02 3.56
C ALA A 28 -5.98 -4.20 2.63
N GLU A 29 -6.63 -5.25 3.15
CA GLU A 29 -7.11 -6.40 2.39
C GLU A 29 -8.15 -6.00 1.34
N ARG A 30 -9.10 -5.10 1.68
CA ARG A 30 -10.11 -4.59 0.73
C ARG A 30 -9.49 -3.79 -0.40
N MET A 31 -8.58 -2.89 -0.09
CA MET A 31 -7.88 -2.07 -1.07
C MET A 31 -7.04 -2.94 -2.00
N SER A 32 -6.26 -3.87 -1.44
CA SER A 32 -5.43 -4.79 -2.21
C SER A 32 -6.28 -5.79 -3.01
N GLY A 33 -7.48 -6.11 -2.53
CA GLY A 33 -8.47 -6.94 -3.19
C GLY A 33 -8.92 -6.42 -4.55
N ALA A 34 -8.92 -5.10 -4.76
CA ALA A 34 -9.24 -4.50 -6.06
C ALA A 34 -8.28 -4.92 -7.17
N MET A 35 -7.04 -5.27 -6.81
CA MET A 35 -5.98 -5.73 -7.72
C MET A 35 -5.67 -7.22 -7.53
N ALA A 36 -6.46 -7.94 -6.72
CA ALA A 36 -6.22 -9.34 -6.44
C ALA A 36 -6.87 -10.23 -7.51
N SER A 37 -6.18 -11.33 -7.83
CA SER A 37 -6.71 -12.38 -8.70
C SER A 37 -7.10 -13.59 -7.88
N PHE A 38 -8.20 -14.25 -8.26
CA PHE A 38 -8.62 -15.50 -7.62
C PHE A 38 -8.05 -16.68 -8.40
N LYS A 39 -7.13 -17.43 -7.79
CA LYS A 39 -6.49 -18.60 -8.42
C LYS A 39 -6.47 -19.77 -7.45
N ASN A 40 -6.94 -20.94 -7.90
CA ASN A 40 -6.97 -22.18 -7.11
C ASN A 40 -7.62 -22.01 -5.73
N SER A 41 -8.78 -21.34 -5.68
CA SER A 41 -9.52 -21.04 -4.44
C SER A 41 -8.75 -20.17 -3.43
N ARG A 42 -7.72 -19.44 -3.88
CA ARG A 42 -6.92 -18.52 -3.07
C ARG A 42 -6.87 -17.13 -3.72
N ILE A 43 -6.93 -16.11 -2.88
CA ILE A 43 -6.71 -14.72 -3.28
C ILE A 43 -5.20 -14.53 -3.44
N GLN A 44 -4.77 -14.13 -4.63
CA GLN A 44 -3.40 -13.72 -4.93
C GLN A 44 -3.38 -12.21 -5.14
N TYR A 45 -2.81 -11.48 -4.19
CA TYR A 45 -2.60 -10.04 -4.30
C TYR A 45 -1.54 -9.73 -5.35
N SER A 46 -1.72 -8.64 -6.07
CA SER A 46 -0.74 -8.16 -7.05
C SER A 46 0.56 -7.77 -6.35
N PRO A 47 1.76 -8.03 -6.92
CA PRO A 47 3.02 -7.52 -6.37
C PRO A 47 3.08 -5.98 -6.32
N LEU A 48 2.24 -5.31 -7.11
CA LEU A 48 2.14 -3.85 -7.15
C LEU A 48 1.26 -3.28 -6.03
N LEU A 49 0.44 -4.10 -5.37
CA LEU A 49 -0.45 -3.66 -4.30
C LEU A 49 -0.71 -4.80 -3.32
N GLN A 50 -0.08 -4.74 -2.15
CA GLN A 50 -0.13 -5.82 -1.16
C GLN A 50 -0.53 -5.33 0.22
N PRO A 51 -1.37 -6.09 0.95
CA PRO A 51 -1.62 -5.82 2.35
C PRO A 51 -0.41 -6.27 3.18
N SER A 52 -0.04 -5.47 4.16
CA SER A 52 1.03 -5.74 5.12
C SER A 52 0.59 -5.33 6.53
N VAL A 53 1.43 -5.61 7.52
CA VAL A 53 1.23 -5.21 8.92
C VAL A 53 2.55 -4.65 9.43
N ASN A 54 2.53 -3.48 10.06
CA ASN A 54 3.73 -2.90 10.65
C ASN A 54 4.08 -3.54 12.01
N THR A 55 5.20 -3.14 12.61
CA THR A 55 5.69 -3.65 13.90
C THR A 55 4.72 -3.44 15.05
N ASP A 56 3.92 -2.39 14.99
CA ASP A 56 2.92 -2.05 16.01
C ASP A 56 1.58 -2.80 15.82
N GLY A 57 1.47 -3.64 14.77
CA GLY A 57 0.26 -4.42 14.48
C GLY A 57 -0.79 -3.66 13.66
N TYR A 58 -0.46 -2.47 13.15
CA TYR A 58 -1.34 -1.70 12.26
C TYR A 58 -1.29 -2.23 10.84
N LYS A 59 -2.47 -2.27 10.23
CA LYS A 59 -2.67 -2.75 8.85
C LYS A 59 -2.15 -1.71 7.88
N CYS A 60 -1.32 -2.11 6.94
CA CYS A 60 -0.66 -1.25 5.99
C CYS A 60 -0.86 -1.75 4.57
N VAL A 61 -0.66 -0.88 3.59
CA VAL A 61 -0.68 -1.23 2.16
C VAL A 61 0.66 -0.86 1.55
N LEU A 62 1.29 -1.82 0.87
CA LEU A 62 2.50 -1.62 0.08
C LEU A 62 2.11 -1.33 -1.36
N LEU A 63 2.47 -0.15 -1.83
CA LEU A 63 2.19 0.34 -3.17
C LEU A 63 3.49 0.36 -4.00
N ASP A 64 3.45 -0.45 -5.05
CA ASP A 64 4.35 -0.50 -6.20
C ASP A 64 4.40 0.83 -6.98
N PRO A 65 5.42 1.71 -6.94
CA PRO A 65 5.41 2.88 -7.83
C PRO A 65 5.37 2.54 -9.34
N LYS A 66 5.77 1.33 -9.75
CA LYS A 66 5.53 0.80 -11.12
C LYS A 66 4.05 0.68 -11.48
N LEU A 67 3.14 0.67 -10.49
CA LEU A 67 1.71 0.75 -10.74
C LEU A 67 1.35 2.05 -11.45
N LYS A 68 2.13 3.12 -11.27
CA LYS A 68 1.94 4.38 -11.99
C LYS A 68 2.17 4.21 -13.49
N ASP A 69 3.15 3.40 -13.90
CA ASP A 69 3.44 3.15 -15.32
C ASP A 69 2.41 2.23 -15.98
N THR A 70 1.88 1.25 -15.23
CA THR A 70 0.89 0.30 -15.75
C THR A 70 -0.54 0.84 -15.69
N SER A 71 -0.92 1.40 -14.55
CA SER A 71 -2.27 1.83 -14.22
C SER A 71 -2.25 3.12 -13.37
N PRO A 72 -1.92 4.28 -13.97
CA PRO A 72 -1.80 5.54 -13.23
C PRO A 72 -3.08 5.93 -12.50
N GLN A 73 -4.25 5.62 -13.07
CA GLN A 73 -5.54 5.87 -12.44
C GLN A 73 -5.70 5.17 -11.08
N ILE A 74 -5.23 3.92 -10.95
CA ILE A 74 -5.33 3.15 -9.70
C ILE A 74 -4.33 3.68 -8.70
N TYR A 75 -3.10 3.96 -9.15
CA TYR A 75 -2.07 4.56 -8.32
C TYR A 75 -2.55 5.89 -7.70
N HIS A 76 -3.12 6.78 -8.51
CA HIS A 76 -3.68 8.04 -8.04
C HIS A 76 -4.86 7.82 -7.08
N ALA A 77 -5.79 6.91 -7.39
CA ALA A 77 -6.92 6.61 -6.51
C ALA A 77 -6.49 6.11 -5.13
N ILE A 78 -5.43 5.30 -5.05
CA ILE A 78 -4.89 4.80 -3.77
C ILE A 78 -4.27 5.93 -2.95
N LEU A 79 -3.47 6.78 -3.58
CA LEU A 79 -2.87 7.94 -2.90
C LEU A 79 -3.92 8.95 -2.45
N GLU A 80 -4.93 9.18 -3.27
CA GLU A 80 -6.05 10.06 -2.93
C GLU A 80 -6.86 9.48 -1.77
N PHE A 81 -7.14 8.17 -1.77
CA PHE A 81 -7.77 7.50 -0.63
C PHE A 81 -6.97 7.71 0.66
N ALA A 82 -5.65 7.56 0.61
CA ALA A 82 -4.79 7.76 1.78
C ALA A 82 -4.88 9.21 2.29
N ARG A 83 -4.87 10.19 1.39
CA ARG A 83 -5.02 11.61 1.73
C ARG A 83 -6.38 11.93 2.33
N GLU A 84 -7.46 11.51 1.69
CA GLU A 84 -8.84 11.74 2.15
C GLU A 84 -9.07 11.17 3.56
N ASN A 85 -8.45 10.03 3.86
CA ASN A 85 -8.54 9.36 5.16
C ASN A 85 -7.45 9.80 6.15
N ASN A 86 -6.63 10.79 5.81
CA ASN A 86 -5.50 11.29 6.61
C ASN A 86 -4.54 10.17 7.07
N LEU A 87 -4.34 9.15 6.24
CA LEU A 87 -3.44 8.04 6.50
C LEU A 87 -2.00 8.49 6.37
N LYS A 88 -1.14 7.89 7.19
CA LYS A 88 0.30 8.14 7.14
C LYS A 88 0.91 7.42 5.94
N ILE A 89 1.54 8.19 5.06
CA ILE A 89 2.21 7.68 3.86
C ILE A 89 3.72 7.77 4.10
N CYS A 90 4.37 6.62 4.19
CA CYS A 90 5.81 6.47 4.38
C CYS A 90 6.41 5.95 3.08
N ASN A 91 7.48 6.55 2.58
CA ASN A 91 8.28 5.91 1.54
C ASN A 91 9.25 4.94 2.23
N GLU A 92 9.55 3.78 1.63
CA GLU A 92 10.50 2.79 2.16
C GLU A 92 11.93 3.37 2.23
N GLU A 93 12.19 4.28 3.17
CA GLU A 93 13.51 4.84 3.50
C GLU A 93 13.84 4.83 5.00
N GLU A 94 12.89 4.51 5.88
CA GLU A 94 13.12 4.70 7.32
C GLU A 94 12.81 3.44 8.14
N THR A 95 13.42 2.31 7.77
CA THR A 95 13.72 1.24 8.72
C THR A 95 15.09 0.64 8.40
N ASP A 96 16.12 1.47 8.50
CA ASP A 96 17.46 1.02 8.90
C ASP A 96 17.61 1.39 10.38
N ARG A 97 17.23 0.48 11.28
CA ARG A 97 17.67 0.44 12.67
C ARG A 97 17.68 -0.99 13.19
#